data_AF-K9YX09-F1
#
_entry.id   AF-K9YX09-F1
#
_cell.length_a   1.000
_cell.length_b   1.000
_cell.length_c   1.000
_cell.angle_alpha   90.00
_cell.angle_beta   90.00
_cell.angle_gamma   90.00
#
_symmetry.space_group_name_H-M   'P 1'
#
loop_
_entity.id
_entity.type
_entity.pdbx_description
1 polymer ?
#
loop_
_entity_poly.entity_id
_entity_poly.type
_entity_poly.pdbx_seq_one_letter_code
_entity_poly.pdbx_strand_id
1 'polypeptide(L)'
;MRQTLLSRWEGALLGCSLEVGKEFQEDSSVPFWRQIQEEGVKSLATTGQWKPSFSLGEYPVAEVVLLGLPLMLFFSDQPQEWQEGLNLQNRSKREQAAIVAYGTVIKWSIEETLTEKTLFSDLQTAVGDKSSNEVLQMLQSHANKGKTLQETKAVLAPTCQDLWLALYCLGTSLEDLPLSVGRAKRIKQWHPLVLPLVGALSGVHNSINAIPIPWRCRLQEEKHQWKQELLLMLATWSGSYEFAMMNQHLKQSAIAPAKVIQPRNY
;
A
#
# COMPACT_ATOMS: atom_id res chain seq x y z
N MET A 1 -18.86 -6.67 -5.16
CA MET A 1 -17.46 -6.20 -5.19
C MET A 1 -17.47 -4.83 -5.85
N ARG A 2 -16.99 -3.80 -5.14
CA ARG A 2 -17.13 -2.41 -5.62
C ARG A 2 -16.10 -2.06 -6.71
N GLN A 3 -14.94 -2.72 -6.71
CA GLN A 3 -13.81 -2.43 -7.58
C GLN A 3 -13.06 -3.72 -7.94
N THR A 4 -12.34 -3.73 -9.07
CA THR A 4 -11.53 -4.91 -9.50
C THR A 4 -10.18 -4.95 -8.79
N LEU A 5 -9.58 -6.13 -8.64
CA LEU A 5 -8.24 -6.28 -8.05
C LEU A 5 -7.19 -5.41 -8.78
N LEU A 6 -7.21 -5.43 -10.11
CA LEU A 6 -6.35 -4.58 -10.94
C LEU A 6 -6.48 -3.10 -10.57
N SER A 7 -7.71 -2.60 -10.48
CA SER A 7 -7.95 -1.18 -10.17
C SER A 7 -7.49 -0.79 -8.76
N ARG A 8 -7.44 -1.74 -7.82
CA ARG A 8 -6.90 -1.55 -6.47
C ARG A 8 -5.38 -1.50 -6.49
N TRP A 9 -4.74 -2.40 -7.24
CA TRP A 9 -3.28 -2.39 -7.43
C TRP A 9 -2.82 -1.11 -8.14
N GLU A 10 -3.49 -0.73 -9.23
CA GLU A 10 -3.27 0.55 -9.91
C GLU A 10 -3.47 1.73 -8.96
N GLY A 11 -4.54 1.69 -8.16
CA GLY A 11 -4.83 2.72 -7.16
C GLY A 11 -3.70 2.86 -6.13
N ALA A 12 -3.17 1.75 -5.62
CA ALA A 12 -2.10 1.74 -4.64
C ALA A 12 -0.80 2.35 -5.18
N LEU A 13 -0.35 1.87 -6.34
CA LEU A 13 0.90 2.33 -6.93
C LEU A 13 0.80 3.77 -7.44
N LEU A 14 -0.32 4.16 -8.08
CA LEU A 14 -0.51 5.56 -8.49
C LEU A 14 -0.73 6.48 -7.29
N GLY A 15 -1.39 5.97 -6.26
CA GLY A 15 -1.61 6.64 -4.98
C GLY A 15 -0.30 7.05 -4.31
N CYS A 16 0.70 6.17 -4.28
CA CYS A 16 2.00 6.51 -3.72
C CYS A 16 2.76 7.56 -4.55
N SER A 17 2.34 7.77 -5.80
CA SER A 17 2.94 8.72 -6.75
C SER A 17 2.26 10.09 -6.81
N LEU A 18 1.19 10.32 -6.02
CA LEU A 18 0.34 11.52 -6.13
C LEU A 18 1.04 12.87 -5.95
N GLU A 19 2.26 12.91 -5.43
CA GLU A 19 3.05 14.13 -5.24
C GLU A 19 4.22 14.33 -6.19
N VAL A 20 4.56 13.34 -7.02
CA VAL A 20 5.60 13.51 -8.05
C VAL A 20 5.09 14.38 -9.21
N GLY A 21 3.78 14.65 -9.27
CA GLY A 21 3.14 15.51 -10.26
C GLY A 21 3.30 17.02 -9.99
N LYS A 22 4.42 17.60 -10.44
CA LYS A 22 4.64 19.01 -10.84
C LYS A 22 4.69 20.13 -9.79
N GLU A 23 4.56 19.89 -8.49
CA GLU A 23 4.89 20.93 -7.48
C GLU A 23 6.40 21.00 -7.14
N PHE A 24 7.21 20.07 -7.66
CA PHE A 24 8.67 20.07 -7.54
C PHE A 24 9.29 20.28 -8.93
N GLN A 25 9.61 21.54 -9.23
CA GLN A 25 10.29 21.93 -10.47
C GLN A 25 11.80 22.13 -10.28
N GLU A 26 12.39 21.71 -9.16
CA GLU A 26 13.82 21.92 -8.88
C GLU A 26 14.66 20.64 -8.75
N ASP A 27 14.07 19.45 -8.71
CA ASP A 27 14.86 18.21 -8.86
C ASP A 27 14.05 17.13 -9.59
N SER A 28 14.32 16.95 -10.87
CA SER A 28 13.56 16.12 -11.81
C SER A 28 13.86 14.62 -11.68
N SER A 29 14.36 14.15 -10.53
CA SER A 29 14.63 12.74 -10.30
C SER A 29 13.37 12.00 -9.84
N VAL A 30 12.98 10.97 -10.59
CA VAL A 30 12.02 9.96 -10.12
C VAL A 30 12.46 9.44 -8.75
N PRO A 31 11.59 9.42 -7.72
CA PRO A 31 11.98 8.89 -6.41
C PRO A 31 12.51 7.47 -6.51
N PHE A 32 13.60 7.17 -5.81
CA PHE A 32 14.28 5.87 -5.87
C PHE A 32 13.32 4.68 -5.69
N TRP A 33 12.39 4.78 -4.74
CA TRP A 33 11.41 3.72 -4.52
C TRP A 33 10.50 3.42 -5.70
N ARG A 34 10.26 4.38 -6.60
CA ARG A 34 9.46 4.14 -7.81
C ARG A 34 10.19 3.24 -8.80
N GLN A 35 11.49 3.45 -8.99
CA GLN A 35 12.30 2.61 -9.88
C GLN A 35 12.32 1.16 -9.38
N ILE A 36 12.46 0.99 -8.07
CA ILE A 36 12.41 -0.32 -7.42
C ILE A 36 11.01 -0.96 -7.52
N GLN A 37 9.95 -0.16 -7.39
CA GLN A 37 8.58 -0.66 -7.60
C GLN A 37 8.37 -1.15 -9.04
N GLU A 38 8.88 -0.43 -10.04
CA GLU A 38 8.83 -0.84 -11.44
C GLU A 38 9.56 -2.16 -11.69
N GLU A 39 10.76 -2.32 -11.13
CA GLU A 39 11.51 -3.57 -11.16
C GLU A 39 10.70 -4.71 -10.54
N GLY A 40 10.11 -4.47 -9.38
CA GLY A 40 9.30 -5.45 -8.67
C GLY A 40 8.05 -5.88 -9.41
N VAL A 41 7.30 -4.93 -9.97
CA VAL A 41 6.11 -5.23 -10.79
C VAL A 41 6.52 -6.06 -12.02
N LYS A 42 7.61 -5.69 -12.71
CA LYS A 42 8.12 -6.44 -13.88
C LYS A 42 8.55 -7.86 -13.51
N SER A 43 9.27 -8.03 -12.40
CA SER A 43 9.75 -9.34 -11.93
C SER A 43 8.59 -10.24 -11.54
N LEU A 44 7.61 -9.72 -10.79
CA LEU A 44 6.41 -10.44 -10.39
C LEU A 44 5.52 -10.77 -11.59
N ALA A 45 5.41 -9.85 -12.56
CA ALA A 45 4.72 -10.10 -13.82
C ALA A 45 5.32 -11.26 -14.61
N THR A 46 6.65 -11.38 -14.64
CA THR A 46 7.33 -12.36 -15.50
C THR A 46 7.52 -13.71 -14.82
N THR A 47 7.83 -13.72 -13.52
CA THR A 47 8.27 -14.92 -12.81
C THR A 47 7.38 -15.29 -11.62
N GLY A 48 6.49 -14.40 -11.19
CA GLY A 48 5.74 -14.55 -9.94
C GLY A 48 6.61 -14.46 -8.69
N GLN A 49 7.90 -14.15 -8.86
CA GLN A 49 8.88 -14.03 -7.79
C GLN A 49 9.59 -12.69 -7.93
N TRP A 50 9.94 -12.10 -6.80
CA TRP A 50 10.83 -10.95 -6.77
C TRP A 50 11.59 -10.92 -5.46
N LYS A 51 12.91 -10.83 -5.55
CA LYS A 51 13.79 -10.62 -4.42
C LYS A 51 14.30 -9.18 -4.53
N PRO A 52 13.88 -8.27 -3.64
CA PRO A 52 14.27 -6.89 -3.77
C PRO A 52 15.79 -6.73 -3.69
N SER A 53 16.34 -5.90 -4.58
CA SER A 53 17.78 -5.69 -4.75
C SER A 53 18.42 -4.80 -3.66
N PHE A 54 17.60 -4.26 -2.74
CA PHE A 54 18.04 -3.32 -1.70
C PHE A 54 18.26 -3.99 -0.33
N SER A 55 19.27 -3.49 0.39
CA SER A 55 19.54 -3.87 1.78
C SER A 55 18.54 -3.18 2.71
N LEU A 56 17.57 -3.93 3.22
CA LEU A 56 16.52 -3.37 4.07
C LEU A 56 17.07 -2.55 5.25
N GLY A 57 18.16 -2.99 5.90
CA GLY A 57 18.75 -2.30 7.06
C GLY A 57 19.19 -0.85 6.81
N GLU A 58 19.35 -0.44 5.55
CA GLU A 58 19.82 0.89 5.17
C GLU A 58 18.69 1.92 5.03
N TYR A 59 17.44 1.46 4.96
CA TYR A 59 16.28 2.33 4.69
C TYR A 59 15.39 2.50 5.93
N PRO A 60 14.74 3.66 6.09
CA PRO A 60 13.65 3.83 7.04
C PRO A 60 12.53 2.80 6.81
N VAL A 61 11.88 2.40 7.89
CA VAL A 61 10.80 1.39 7.87
C VAL A 61 9.67 1.77 6.90
N ALA A 62 9.31 3.05 6.86
CA ALA A 62 8.31 3.57 5.93
C ALA A 62 8.72 3.42 4.47
N GLU A 63 10.01 3.62 4.17
CA GLU A 63 10.54 3.46 2.83
C GLU A 63 10.59 1.99 2.41
N VAL A 64 10.93 1.09 3.33
CA VAL A 64 10.82 -0.37 3.09
C VAL A 64 9.43 -0.79 2.67
N VAL A 65 8.39 -0.24 3.30
CA VAL A 65 6.99 -0.53 2.92
C VAL A 65 6.68 -0.02 1.51
N LEU A 66 7.16 1.16 1.14
CA LEU A 66 6.98 1.70 -0.21
C LEU A 66 7.73 0.84 -1.24
N LEU A 67 9.00 0.53 -0.98
CA LEU A 67 9.81 -0.33 -1.84
C LEU A 67 9.17 -1.72 -2.00
N GLY A 68 8.64 -2.27 -0.92
CA GLY A 68 7.99 -3.59 -0.88
C GLY A 68 6.55 -3.64 -1.36
N LEU A 69 5.95 -2.51 -1.75
CA LEU A 69 4.53 -2.43 -2.10
C LEU A 69 4.10 -3.45 -3.18
N PRO A 70 4.86 -3.71 -4.27
CA PRO A 70 4.49 -4.74 -5.25
C PRO A 70 4.38 -6.14 -4.64
N LEU A 71 5.30 -6.52 -3.73
CA LEU A 71 5.23 -7.81 -3.01
C LEU A 71 3.98 -7.88 -2.15
N MET A 72 3.70 -6.83 -1.37
CA MET A 72 2.52 -6.79 -0.50
C MET A 72 1.20 -6.89 -1.28
N LEU A 73 1.14 -6.28 -2.47
CA LEU A 73 -0.03 -6.37 -3.35
C LEU A 73 -0.17 -7.75 -3.99
N PHE A 74 0.94 -8.33 -4.47
CA PHE A 74 0.94 -9.63 -5.13
C PHE A 74 0.69 -10.79 -4.17
N PHE A 75 1.30 -10.76 -2.99
CA PHE A 75 1.12 -11.81 -1.97
C PHE A 75 0.12 -11.39 -0.88
N SER A 76 -0.85 -10.54 -1.20
CA SER A 76 -1.86 -10.12 -0.21
C SER A 76 -2.67 -11.29 0.37
N ASP A 77 -2.80 -12.37 -0.41
CA ASP A 77 -3.43 -13.64 -0.02
C ASP A 77 -2.51 -14.56 0.80
N GLN A 78 -1.19 -14.35 0.74
CA GLN A 78 -0.16 -15.15 1.40
C GLN A 78 0.79 -14.26 2.21
N PRO A 79 0.40 -13.78 3.40
CA PRO A 79 1.19 -12.79 4.12
C PRO A 79 2.59 -13.21 4.53
N GLN A 80 2.85 -14.51 4.63
CA GLN A 80 4.17 -15.06 4.94
C GLN A 80 5.16 -14.78 3.79
N GLU A 81 4.72 -14.91 2.54
CA GLU A 81 5.57 -14.77 1.35
C GLU A 81 6.13 -13.35 1.20
N TRP A 82 5.31 -12.31 1.38
CA TRP A 82 5.85 -10.95 1.33
C TRP A 82 6.66 -10.59 2.57
N GLN A 83 6.38 -11.18 3.74
CA GLN A 83 7.20 -10.95 4.95
C GLN A 83 8.59 -11.57 4.80
N GLU A 84 8.67 -12.78 4.24
CA GLU A 84 9.93 -13.45 3.91
C GLU A 84 10.67 -12.72 2.78
N GLY A 85 9.95 -12.30 1.73
CA GLY A 85 10.50 -11.51 0.63
C GLY A 85 11.07 -10.16 1.09
N LEU A 86 10.47 -9.54 2.10
CA LEU A 86 10.98 -8.33 2.76
C LEU A 86 11.94 -8.62 3.92
N ASN A 87 12.33 -9.88 4.13
CA ASN A 87 13.33 -10.31 5.11
C ASN A 87 13.17 -9.62 6.48
N LEU A 88 11.92 -9.57 6.98
CA LEU A 88 11.56 -8.78 8.16
C LEU A 88 12.28 -9.21 9.44
N GLN A 89 12.79 -10.45 9.48
CA GLN A 89 13.59 -10.99 10.58
C GLN A 89 14.81 -10.13 10.96
N ASN A 90 15.33 -9.31 10.04
CA ASN A 90 16.44 -8.38 10.29
C ASN A 90 16.01 -7.05 10.94
N ARG A 91 14.71 -6.87 11.23
CA ARG A 91 14.16 -5.66 11.85
C ARG A 91 13.82 -5.89 13.32
N SER A 92 13.72 -4.82 14.09
CA SER A 92 13.23 -4.92 15.47
C SER A 92 11.75 -5.33 15.50
N LYS A 93 11.31 -6.00 16.57
CA LYS A 93 9.91 -6.46 16.70
C LYS A 93 8.87 -5.36 16.49
N ARG A 94 9.17 -4.14 16.96
CA ARG A 94 8.29 -2.97 16.79
C ARG A 94 8.16 -2.56 15.32
N GLU A 95 9.26 -2.61 14.57
CA GLU A 95 9.25 -2.29 13.14
C GLU A 95 8.54 -3.36 12.33
N GLN A 96 8.81 -4.64 12.63
CA GLN A 96 8.10 -5.76 12.03
C GLN A 96 6.59 -5.61 12.23
N ALA A 97 6.16 -5.31 13.46
CA ALA A 97 4.75 -5.16 13.79
C ALA A 97 4.09 -3.97 13.08
N ALA A 98 4.80 -2.85 12.89
CA ALA A 98 4.30 -1.71 12.10
C ALA A 98 4.15 -2.05 10.61
N ILE A 99 5.13 -2.77 10.04
CA ILE A 99 5.08 -3.24 8.65
C ILE A 99 3.93 -4.25 8.47
N VAL A 100 3.78 -5.19 9.40
CA VAL A 100 2.69 -6.18 9.42
C VAL A 100 1.35 -5.48 9.51
N ALA A 101 1.17 -4.51 10.41
CA ALA A 101 -0.06 -3.73 10.48
C ALA A 101 -0.42 -3.09 9.13
N TYR A 102 0.56 -2.48 8.45
CA TYR A 102 0.35 -1.87 7.15
C TYR A 102 -0.03 -2.90 6.06
N GLY A 103 0.71 -4.02 5.97
CA GLY A 103 0.42 -5.11 5.04
C GLY A 103 -0.93 -5.78 5.30
N THR A 104 -1.34 -5.90 6.57
CA THR A 104 -2.66 -6.39 6.97
C THR A 104 -3.78 -5.48 6.47
N VAL A 105 -3.60 -4.14 6.54
CA VAL A 105 -4.58 -3.21 5.98
C VAL A 105 -4.66 -3.32 4.45
N ILE A 106 -3.53 -3.53 3.75
CA ILE A 106 -3.55 -3.83 2.30
C ILE A 106 -4.39 -5.09 2.02
N LYS A 107 -4.13 -6.17 2.76
CA LYS A 107 -4.89 -7.42 2.64
C LYS A 107 -6.38 -7.18 2.84
N TRP A 108 -6.78 -6.55 3.94
CA TRP A 108 -8.19 -6.29 4.23
C TRP A 108 -8.85 -5.34 3.24
N SER A 109 -8.09 -4.41 2.67
CA SER A 109 -8.57 -3.53 1.59
C SER A 109 -8.88 -4.33 0.32
N ILE A 110 -8.01 -5.30 -0.03
CA ILE A 110 -8.20 -6.20 -1.17
C ILE A 110 -9.38 -7.15 -0.94
N GLU A 111 -9.52 -7.67 0.28
CA GLU A 111 -10.60 -8.58 0.68
C GLU A 111 -11.96 -7.89 0.90
N GLU A 112 -12.01 -6.55 0.86
CA GLU A 112 -13.19 -5.74 1.20
C GLU A 112 -13.70 -6.00 2.64
N THR A 113 -12.80 -6.31 3.58
CA THR A 113 -13.12 -6.62 4.99
C THR A 113 -12.79 -5.47 5.95
N LEU A 114 -12.17 -4.42 5.45
CA LEU A 114 -11.76 -3.25 6.22
C LEU A 114 -12.97 -2.44 6.72
N THR A 115 -13.02 -2.15 8.02
CA THR A 115 -14.10 -1.34 8.63
C THR A 115 -13.50 -0.18 9.41
N GLU A 116 -13.92 1.06 9.09
CA GLU A 116 -13.39 2.29 9.71
C GLU A 116 -13.46 2.26 11.24
N LYS A 117 -14.62 1.87 11.79
CA LYS A 117 -14.88 1.90 13.24
C LYS A 117 -14.05 0.91 14.05
N THR A 118 -13.61 -0.18 13.43
CA THR A 118 -12.92 -1.28 14.11
C THR A 118 -11.48 -1.45 13.64
N LEU A 119 -10.99 -0.60 12.72
CA LEU A 119 -9.65 -0.73 12.14
C LEU A 119 -8.56 -0.98 13.18
N PHE A 120 -8.45 -0.11 14.19
CA PHE A 120 -7.37 -0.23 15.15
C PHE A 120 -7.60 -1.33 16.19
N SER A 121 -8.85 -1.68 16.52
CA SER A 121 -9.13 -2.84 17.36
C SER A 121 -8.82 -4.15 16.64
N ASP A 122 -9.18 -4.25 15.37
CA ASP A 122 -8.95 -5.44 14.55
C ASP A 122 -7.44 -5.62 14.34
N LEU A 123 -6.70 -4.54 14.10
CA LEU A 123 -5.23 -4.56 14.00
C LEU A 123 -4.57 -5.05 15.29
N GLN A 124 -5.11 -4.72 16.47
CA GLN A 124 -4.56 -5.23 17.74
C GLN A 124 -4.67 -6.76 17.80
N THR A 125 -5.80 -7.31 17.36
CA THR A 125 -5.99 -8.76 17.30
C THR A 125 -5.09 -9.40 16.24
N ALA A 126 -4.94 -8.77 15.08
CA ALA A 126 -4.20 -9.34 13.95
C ALA A 126 -2.67 -9.30 14.14
N VAL A 127 -2.12 -8.23 14.71
CA VAL A 127 -0.66 -8.05 14.86
C VAL A 127 -0.13 -8.79 16.08
N GLY A 128 -0.89 -8.82 17.19
CA GLY A 128 -0.56 -9.59 18.38
C GLY A 128 0.70 -9.14 19.17
N ASP A 129 1.36 -8.06 18.75
CA ASP A 129 2.53 -7.49 19.45
C ASP A 129 2.13 -6.47 20.52
N LYS A 130 2.64 -6.65 21.74
CA LYS A 130 2.31 -5.80 22.90
C LYS A 130 2.66 -4.33 22.66
N SER A 131 3.81 -4.04 22.04
CA SER A 131 4.27 -2.65 21.84
C SER A 131 3.44 -1.92 20.79
N SER A 132 2.93 -2.64 19.80
CA SER A 132 2.04 -2.12 18.77
C SER A 132 0.61 -1.96 19.28
N ASN A 133 0.18 -2.81 20.22
CA ASN A 133 -1.13 -2.68 20.85
C ASN A 133 -1.30 -1.37 21.60
N GLU A 134 -0.28 -0.90 22.32
CA GLU A 134 -0.30 0.41 23.00
C GLU A 134 -0.48 1.55 21.99
N VAL A 135 0.24 1.51 20.87
CA VAL A 135 0.12 2.50 19.79
C VAL A 135 -1.27 2.45 19.16
N LEU A 136 -1.77 1.26 18.81
CA LEU A 136 -3.08 1.08 18.20
C LEU A 136 -4.23 1.51 19.12
N GLN A 137 -4.13 1.26 20.43
CA GLN A 137 -5.10 1.76 21.42
C GLN A 137 -5.09 3.28 21.49
N MET A 138 -3.90 3.89 21.46
CA MET A 138 -3.76 5.34 21.41
C MET A 138 -4.40 5.90 20.12
N LEU A 139 -4.10 5.31 18.96
CA LEU A 139 -4.68 5.72 17.67
C LEU A 139 -6.21 5.61 17.67
N GLN A 140 -6.78 4.52 18.20
CA GLN A 140 -8.22 4.35 18.36
C GLN A 140 -8.82 5.46 19.24
N SER A 141 -8.19 5.76 20.38
CA SER A 141 -8.62 6.80 21.31
C SER A 141 -8.59 8.18 20.64
N HIS A 142 -7.53 8.48 19.89
CA HIS A 142 -7.40 9.72 19.13
C HIS A 142 -8.43 9.83 18.00
N ALA A 143 -8.70 8.74 17.27
CA ALA A 143 -9.72 8.71 16.23
C ALA A 143 -11.12 8.96 16.82
N ASN A 144 -11.46 8.28 17.92
CA ASN A 144 -12.75 8.45 18.61
C ASN A 144 -12.95 9.86 19.17
N LYS A 145 -11.87 10.52 19.59
CA LYS A 145 -11.89 11.90 20.11
C LYS A 145 -11.81 12.97 19.01
N GLY A 146 -11.74 12.58 17.74
CA GLY A 146 -11.60 13.51 16.62
C GLY A 146 -10.31 14.33 16.67
N LYS A 147 -9.22 13.75 17.19
CA LYS A 147 -7.92 14.42 17.28
C LYS A 147 -7.35 14.69 15.89
N THR A 148 -6.56 15.75 15.79
CA THR A 148 -5.90 16.11 14.54
C THR A 148 -4.66 15.24 14.31
N LEU A 149 -4.23 15.14 13.04
CA LEU A 149 -2.99 14.44 12.69
C LEU A 149 -1.76 15.02 13.40
N GLN A 150 -1.73 16.34 13.64
CA GLN A 150 -0.66 17.02 14.37
C GLN A 150 -0.65 16.65 15.87
N GLU A 151 -1.81 16.60 16.52
CA GLU A 151 -1.92 16.15 17.91
C GLU A 151 -1.51 14.68 18.05
N THR A 152 -1.92 13.82 17.12
CA THR A 152 -1.54 12.40 17.12
C THR A 152 -0.05 12.21 16.87
N LYS A 153 0.55 12.99 15.96
CA LYS A 153 2.00 13.00 15.75
C LYS A 153 2.75 13.31 17.05
N ALA A 154 2.33 14.33 17.80
CA ALA A 154 3.05 14.83 18.97
C ALA A 154 3.23 13.77 20.09
N VAL A 155 2.36 12.75 20.13
CA VAL A 155 2.40 11.68 21.14
C VAL A 155 2.96 10.36 20.64
N LEU A 156 3.15 10.21 19.32
CA LEU A 156 3.74 9.02 18.73
C LEU A 156 5.26 8.99 18.96
N ALA A 157 5.77 7.81 19.28
CA ALA A 157 7.21 7.58 19.26
C ALA A 157 7.78 7.81 17.84
N PRO A 158 8.99 8.36 17.70
CA PRO A 158 9.59 8.60 16.37
C PRO A 158 9.76 7.31 15.53
N THR A 159 9.98 6.18 16.19
CA THR A 159 10.13 4.88 15.53
C THR A 159 8.83 4.49 14.83
N CYS A 160 8.89 4.24 13.51
CA CYS A 160 7.74 3.87 12.67
C CYS A 160 6.61 4.92 12.62
N GLN A 161 6.86 6.17 13.04
CA GLN A 161 5.85 7.21 13.15
C GLN A 161 5.08 7.42 11.84
N ASP A 162 5.77 7.38 10.70
CA ASP A 162 5.17 7.57 9.38
C ASP A 162 4.13 6.49 9.05
N LEU A 163 4.37 5.23 9.40
CA LEU A 163 3.43 4.13 9.18
C LEU A 163 2.18 4.30 10.05
N TRP A 164 2.36 4.65 11.33
CA TRP A 164 1.24 4.88 12.25
C TRP A 164 0.41 6.10 11.86
N LEU A 165 1.05 7.18 11.41
CA LEU A 165 0.37 8.36 10.88
C LEU A 165 -0.38 8.05 9.59
N ALA A 166 0.17 7.19 8.72
CA ALA A 166 -0.51 6.77 7.50
C ALA A 166 -1.78 5.94 7.81
N LEU A 167 -1.67 4.99 8.74
CA LEU A 167 -2.81 4.22 9.24
C LEU A 167 -3.86 5.11 9.91
N TYR A 168 -3.42 6.13 10.68
CA TYR A 168 -4.32 7.09 11.29
C TYR A 168 -5.08 7.93 10.27
N CYS A 169 -4.40 8.40 9.21
CA CYS A 169 -5.04 9.13 8.12
C CYS A 169 -6.10 8.26 7.44
N LEU A 170 -5.77 7.02 7.07
CA LEU A 170 -6.73 6.10 6.46
C LEU A 170 -7.91 5.83 7.39
N GLY A 171 -7.65 5.48 8.65
CA GLY A 171 -8.67 5.11 9.63
C GLY A 171 -9.65 6.22 10.00
N THR A 172 -9.35 7.47 9.67
CA THR A 172 -10.21 8.63 9.95
C THR A 172 -10.84 9.23 8.69
N SER A 173 -10.57 8.67 7.52
CA SER A 173 -11.11 9.11 6.22
C SER A 173 -11.11 7.97 5.19
N LEU A 174 -11.54 6.78 5.63
CA LEU A 174 -11.36 5.52 4.90
C LEU A 174 -11.92 5.56 3.47
N GLU A 175 -13.14 6.10 3.32
CA GLU A 175 -13.87 6.18 2.04
C GLU A 175 -13.57 7.47 1.23
N ASP A 176 -12.73 8.37 1.75
CA ASP A 176 -12.41 9.66 1.12
C ASP A 176 -10.90 9.78 0.88
N LEU A 177 -10.46 9.28 -0.27
CA LEU A 177 -9.07 9.36 -0.72
C LEU A 177 -8.57 10.81 -0.80
N PRO A 178 -9.28 11.77 -1.44
CA PRO A 178 -8.86 13.16 -1.47
C PRO A 178 -8.65 13.77 -0.08
N LEU A 179 -9.53 13.47 0.88
CA LEU A 179 -9.40 13.93 2.27
C LEU A 179 -8.19 13.29 2.97
N SER A 180 -8.00 11.98 2.83
CA SER A 180 -6.86 11.25 3.39
C SER A 180 -5.52 11.83 2.90
N VAL A 181 -5.39 11.98 1.58
CA VAL A 181 -4.22 12.58 0.92
C VAL A 181 -4.03 14.03 1.34
N GLY A 182 -5.11 14.81 1.38
CA GLY A 182 -5.08 16.22 1.80
C GLY A 182 -4.62 16.41 3.24
N ARG A 183 -4.99 15.50 4.15
CA ARG A 183 -4.52 15.49 5.54
C ARG A 183 -3.02 15.16 5.62
N ALA A 184 -2.58 14.12 4.92
CA ALA A 184 -1.18 13.71 4.89
C ALA A 184 -0.25 14.80 4.31
N LYS A 185 -0.70 15.51 3.26
CA LYS A 185 0.04 16.62 2.64
C LYS A 185 0.41 17.73 3.66
N ARG A 186 -0.44 17.97 4.67
CA ARG A 186 -0.21 19.01 5.70
C ARG A 186 0.99 18.73 6.60
N ILE A 187 1.45 17.47 6.69
CA ILE A 187 2.58 17.11 7.55
C ILE A 187 3.82 16.66 6.76
N LYS A 188 3.74 16.66 5.42
CA LYS A 188 4.79 16.20 4.51
C LYS A 188 6.16 16.81 4.81
N GLN A 189 6.21 18.11 5.14
CA GLN A 189 7.47 18.81 5.45
C GLN A 189 8.24 18.16 6.60
N TRP A 190 7.54 17.55 7.56
CA TRP A 190 8.17 16.84 8.68
C TRP A 190 8.21 15.32 8.47
N HIS A 191 7.28 14.78 7.68
CA HIS A 191 7.09 13.35 7.45
C HIS A 191 6.84 13.07 5.96
N PRO A 192 7.87 13.14 5.11
CA PRO A 192 7.72 13.10 3.66
C PRO A 192 7.15 11.77 3.15
N LEU A 193 7.34 10.68 3.90
CA LEU A 193 6.86 9.35 3.52
C LEU A 193 5.40 9.08 3.91
N VAL A 194 4.78 9.91 4.77
CA VAL A 194 3.37 9.68 5.15
C VAL A 194 2.45 9.82 3.95
N LEU A 195 2.67 10.80 3.08
CA LEU A 195 1.80 10.95 1.92
C LEU A 195 1.84 9.75 0.98
N PRO A 196 3.00 9.29 0.46
CA PRO A 196 3.02 8.14 -0.43
C PRO A 196 2.43 6.89 0.23
N LEU A 197 2.62 6.71 1.54
CA LEU A 197 2.00 5.63 2.32
C LEU A 197 0.46 5.74 2.38
N VAL A 198 -0.07 6.93 2.67
CA VAL A 198 -1.53 7.18 2.70
C VAL A 198 -2.13 7.03 1.32
N GLY A 199 -1.44 7.53 0.29
CA GLY A 199 -1.85 7.39 -1.10
C GLY A 199 -1.96 5.92 -1.49
N ALA A 200 -0.99 5.08 -1.12
CA ALA A 200 -1.04 3.65 -1.37
C ALA A 200 -2.21 2.97 -0.65
N LEU A 201 -2.38 3.19 0.66
CA LEU A 201 -3.49 2.61 1.43
C LEU A 201 -4.87 3.06 0.91
N SER A 202 -5.03 4.36 0.69
CA SER A 202 -6.29 4.92 0.19
C SER A 202 -6.57 4.43 -1.22
N GLY A 203 -5.52 4.28 -2.03
CA GLY A 203 -5.59 3.78 -3.40
C GLY A 203 -5.96 2.30 -3.49
N VAL A 204 -5.41 1.44 -2.62
CA VAL A 204 -5.81 0.02 -2.58
C VAL A 204 -7.25 -0.13 -2.09
N HIS A 205 -7.68 0.67 -1.11
CA HIS A 205 -9.04 0.61 -0.56
C HIS A 205 -10.09 1.18 -1.51
N ASN A 206 -9.83 2.34 -2.10
CA ASN A 206 -10.81 3.06 -2.91
C ASN A 206 -10.63 2.87 -4.43
N SER A 207 -9.58 2.16 -4.86
CA SER A 207 -9.14 1.98 -6.25
C SER A 207 -8.68 3.26 -6.96
N ILE A 208 -8.10 3.09 -8.15
CA ILE A 208 -7.76 4.19 -9.07
C ILE A 208 -8.97 5.11 -9.38
N ASN A 209 -10.20 4.60 -9.31
CA ASN A 209 -11.39 5.38 -9.64
C ASN A 209 -11.70 6.48 -8.63
N ALA A 210 -11.24 6.33 -7.38
CA ALA A 210 -11.37 7.35 -6.35
C ALA A 210 -10.29 8.44 -6.43
N ILE A 211 -9.25 8.25 -7.26
CA ILE A 211 -8.26 9.29 -7.50
C ILE A 211 -8.91 10.37 -8.40
N PRO A 212 -8.95 11.64 -7.96
CA PRO A 212 -9.49 12.75 -8.76
C PRO A 212 -8.92 12.78 -10.18
N ILE A 213 -9.76 13.07 -11.16
CA ILE A 213 -9.35 13.16 -12.58
C ILE A 213 -8.13 14.07 -12.77
N PRO A 214 -8.07 15.29 -12.18
CA PRO A 214 -6.90 16.16 -12.35
C PRO A 214 -5.59 15.51 -11.85
N TRP A 215 -5.67 14.65 -10.83
CA TRP A 215 -4.51 13.94 -10.31
C TRP A 215 -4.11 12.78 -11.23
N ARG A 216 -5.09 12.02 -11.74
CA ARG A 216 -4.85 10.96 -12.73
C ARG A 216 -4.27 11.51 -14.04
N CYS A 217 -4.70 12.69 -14.48
CA CYS A 217 -4.15 13.36 -15.66
C CYS A 217 -2.66 13.69 -15.51
N ARG A 218 -2.22 14.02 -14.28
CA ARG A 218 -0.79 14.27 -13.99
C ARG A 218 0.05 13.00 -13.95
N LEU A 219 -0.59 11.84 -13.75
CA LEU A 219 0.06 10.52 -13.65
C LEU A 219 -0.19 9.65 -14.89
N GLN A 220 -0.50 10.25 -16.04
CA GLN A 220 -0.85 9.47 -17.24
C GLN A 220 0.33 8.66 -17.76
N GLU A 221 1.53 9.20 -17.67
CA GLU A 221 2.75 8.52 -18.10
C GLU A 221 3.00 7.29 -17.23
N GLU A 222 2.98 7.45 -15.90
CA GLU A 222 3.12 6.34 -14.96
C GLU A 222 2.02 5.29 -15.15
N LYS A 223 0.78 5.74 -15.32
CA LYS A 223 -0.34 4.84 -15.59
C LYS A 223 -0.11 4.04 -16.87
N HIS A 224 0.40 4.67 -17.93
CA HIS A 224 0.66 3.99 -19.19
C HIS A 224 1.81 2.98 -19.05
N GLN A 225 2.87 3.37 -18.35
CA GLN A 225 4.06 2.55 -18.08
C GLN A 225 3.77 1.31 -17.25
N TRP A 226 2.78 1.33 -16.36
CA TRP A 226 2.46 0.17 -15.52
C TRP A 226 1.33 -0.70 -16.04
N LYS A 227 0.58 -0.22 -17.03
CA LYS A 227 -0.68 -0.87 -17.43
C LYS A 227 -0.49 -2.31 -17.87
N GLN A 228 0.51 -2.58 -18.72
CA GLN A 228 0.74 -3.92 -19.26
C GLN A 228 1.34 -4.84 -18.19
N GLU A 229 2.31 -4.34 -17.45
CA GLU A 229 3.01 -5.06 -16.41
C GLU A 229 2.06 -5.44 -15.26
N LEU A 230 1.11 -4.57 -14.89
CA LEU A 230 0.09 -4.89 -13.89
C LEU A 230 -0.92 -5.91 -14.38
N LEU A 231 -1.28 -5.90 -15.67
CA LEU A 231 -2.13 -6.93 -16.26
C LEU A 231 -1.43 -8.29 -16.26
N LEU A 232 -0.14 -8.32 -16.63
CA LEU A 232 0.68 -9.52 -16.59
C LEU A 232 0.88 -9.99 -15.15
N MET A 233 1.19 -9.09 -14.21
CA MET A 233 1.28 -9.40 -12.78
C MET A 233 -0.02 -10.00 -12.26
N LEU A 234 -1.18 -9.49 -12.68
CA LEU A 234 -2.47 -10.07 -12.30
C LEU A 234 -2.67 -11.47 -12.89
N ALA A 235 -2.30 -11.67 -14.16
CA ALA A 235 -2.38 -12.98 -14.79
C ALA A 235 -1.45 -14.01 -14.14
N THR A 236 -0.24 -13.60 -13.76
CA THR A 236 0.72 -14.44 -13.04
C THR A 236 0.20 -14.78 -11.65
N TRP A 237 -0.34 -13.78 -10.94
CA TRP A 237 -0.98 -13.99 -9.65
C TRP A 237 -2.17 -14.96 -9.72
N SER A 238 -3.00 -14.85 -10.75
CA SER A 238 -4.17 -15.72 -10.93
C SER A 238 -3.83 -17.10 -11.51
N GLY A 239 -2.54 -17.43 -11.71
CA GLY A 239 -2.09 -18.67 -12.35
C GLY A 239 -2.51 -18.78 -13.82
N SER A 240 -2.96 -17.69 -14.44
CA SER A 240 -3.44 -17.63 -15.83
C SER A 240 -2.35 -17.22 -16.81
N TYR A 241 -1.08 -17.29 -16.41
CA TYR A 241 0.07 -16.77 -17.15
C TYR A 241 0.18 -17.32 -18.58
N GLU A 242 -0.06 -18.62 -18.76
CA GLU A 242 -0.05 -19.26 -20.09
C GLU A 242 -1.11 -18.65 -21.03
N PHE A 243 -2.28 -18.28 -20.51
CA PHE A 243 -3.35 -17.65 -21.29
C PHE A 243 -3.07 -16.18 -21.61
N ALA A 244 -2.40 -15.46 -20.72
CA ALA A 244 -2.01 -14.05 -20.91
C ALA A 244 -0.92 -13.89 -21.97
N MET A 245 0.03 -14.81 -22.01
CA MET A 245 1.11 -14.83 -23.00
C MET A 245 0.63 -15.24 -24.39
N MET A 246 -0.39 -16.11 -24.47
CA MET A 246 -0.97 -16.56 -25.75
C MET A 246 -2.00 -15.58 -26.34
N ASN A 247 -2.64 -14.74 -25.52
CA ASN A 247 -3.61 -13.74 -25.95
C ASN A 247 -3.26 -12.36 -25.40
N GLN A 248 -2.58 -11.53 -26.19
CA GLN A 248 -2.41 -10.09 -25.93
C GLN A 248 -3.75 -9.32 -25.80
N HIS A 249 -4.89 -10.00 -26.03
CA HIS A 249 -6.24 -9.53 -25.77
C HIS A 249 -6.87 -10.24 -24.56
N LEU A 250 -6.26 -10.15 -23.38
CA LEU A 250 -7.00 -10.35 -22.13
C LEU A 250 -8.13 -9.31 -22.09
N LYS A 251 -9.36 -9.73 -22.38
CA LYS A 251 -10.55 -8.90 -22.18
C LYS A 251 -10.60 -8.53 -20.69
N GLN A 252 -10.72 -7.23 -20.41
CA GLN A 252 -10.60 -6.55 -19.10
C GLN A 252 -11.66 -6.95 -18.05
N SER A 253 -11.94 -8.24 -17.86
CA SER A 253 -12.88 -8.70 -16.83
C SER A 253 -12.42 -10.01 -16.22
N ALA A 254 -11.32 -9.94 -15.46
CA ALA A 254 -11.14 -10.85 -14.34
C ALA A 254 -12.05 -10.35 -13.21
N ILE A 255 -13.26 -10.89 -13.13
CA ILE A 255 -14.22 -10.62 -12.06
C ILE A 255 -14.17 -11.83 -11.12
N ALA A 256 -13.42 -11.74 -10.04
CA ALA A 256 -13.58 -12.66 -8.91
C ALA A 256 -14.71 -12.12 -8.01
N PRO A 257 -15.69 -12.93 -7.58
CA PRO A 257 -16.65 -12.54 -6.54
C PRO A 257 -16.01 -12.41 -5.15
N ALA A 258 -16.63 -11.64 -4.24
CA ALA A 258 -16.17 -11.54 -2.86
C ALA A 258 -16.33 -12.92 -2.20
N LYS A 259 -15.27 -13.42 -1.54
CA LYS A 259 -15.10 -14.81 -1.03
C LYS A 259 -14.76 -15.90 -2.07
N VAL A 260 -14.45 -15.54 -3.32
CA VAL A 260 -14.05 -16.50 -4.38
C VAL A 260 -12.59 -16.35 -4.79
N ILE A 261 -11.87 -15.37 -4.25
CA ILE A 261 -10.40 -15.40 -4.27
C ILE A 261 -9.98 -16.56 -3.36
N GLN A 262 -9.79 -17.73 -3.96
CA GLN A 262 -9.20 -18.85 -3.24
C GLN A 262 -7.72 -18.52 -3.01
N PRO A 263 -7.21 -18.69 -1.78
CA PRO A 263 -5.77 -18.63 -1.55
C PRO A 263 -5.10 -19.66 -2.45
N ARG A 264 -3.97 -19.29 -3.05
CA ARG A 264 -3.16 -20.22 -3.84
C ARG A 264 -2.72 -21.39 -2.95
N ASN A 265 -3.14 -22.61 -3.30
CA ASN A 265 -2.61 -23.85 -2.75
C ASN A 265 -1.49 -24.33 -3.68
N TYR A 266 -0.25 -24.36 -3.21
CA TYR A 266 0.86 -25.05 -3.88
C TYR A 266 1.07 -26.42 -3.26
#